data_AF-A0A0S3R247-F1
#
_entry.id   AF-A0A0S3R247-F1
#
_cell.length_a   1.000
_cell.length_b   1.000
_cell.length_c   1.000
_cell.angle_alpha   90.00
_cell.angle_beta   90.00
_cell.angle_gamma   90.00
#
_symmetry.space_group_name_H-M   'P 1'
#
loop_
_entity.id
_entity.type
_entity.pdbx_description
1 polymer ?
#
loop_
_entity_poly.entity_id
_entity_poly.type
_entity_poly.pdbx_seq_one_letter_code
_entity_poly.pdbx_strand_id
1 'polypeptide(L)'
;MAGQTYEEAIAALTKLISEKTDLGAVAAAKIKQLTTELKSDASKPFNPDERIRTGFDHFKNEKFQKNPELYGELAKGQSPKFLVFACSDSRVCPSHILDFQPGEAFVVRNIANMVPPYDKTKYSGTGAAIEYAVLHLKVENIVVIGHSCCGGIKGLMSIPDDGTTASEFIENWVQICTPAKSKVKTEAGTLEFSEQCTNCEKEAVNVSVGNLLTYPFVRDGVVNKTLALKGAHYNFVKGTFELWDLDFKISNSVSV
;
A
#
# COMPACT_ATOMS: atom_id res chain seq x y z
N MET A 1 2.68 -19.05 15.64
CA MET A 1 3.97 -18.83 14.95
C MET A 1 4.89 -17.91 15.77
N ALA A 2 4.51 -16.66 16.09
CA ALA A 2 5.36 -15.77 16.90
C ALA A 2 5.57 -16.20 18.38
N GLY A 3 4.59 -16.87 19.00
CA GLY A 3 4.72 -17.33 20.40
C GLY A 3 5.79 -18.41 20.62
N GLN A 4 5.96 -19.32 19.65
CA GLN A 4 6.94 -20.41 19.73
C GLN A 4 8.39 -19.89 19.65
N THR A 5 8.63 -18.84 18.86
CA THR A 5 9.97 -18.26 18.69
C THR A 5 10.47 -17.52 19.94
N TYR A 6 9.57 -16.98 20.77
CA TYR A 6 9.95 -16.30 22.02
C TYR A 6 10.36 -17.30 23.11
N GLU A 7 9.64 -18.41 23.25
CA GLU A 7 9.97 -19.42 24.26
C GLU A 7 11.31 -20.11 23.96
N GLU A 8 11.59 -20.37 22.68
CA GLU A 8 12.88 -20.90 22.23
C GLU A 8 14.03 -19.91 22.47
N ALA A 9 13.83 -18.61 22.21
CA ALA A 9 14.82 -17.58 22.48
C ALA A 9 15.12 -17.43 23.97
N ILE A 10 14.09 -17.50 24.83
CA ILE A 10 14.24 -17.47 26.29
C ILE A 10 15.00 -18.71 26.78
N ALA A 11 14.69 -19.90 26.24
CA ALA A 11 15.39 -21.13 26.58
C ALA A 11 16.88 -21.09 26.18
N ALA A 12 17.17 -20.59 24.97
CA ALA A 12 18.54 -20.44 24.47
C ALA A 12 19.36 -19.44 25.30
N LEU A 13 18.78 -18.29 25.67
CA LEU A 13 19.43 -17.31 26.55
C LEU A 13 19.71 -17.88 27.94
N THR A 14 18.74 -18.63 28.49
CA THR A 14 18.88 -19.26 29.81
C THR A 14 20.02 -20.28 29.83
N LYS A 15 20.15 -21.07 28.76
CA LYS A 15 21.25 -22.04 28.60
C LYS A 15 22.62 -21.36 28.51
N LEU A 16 22.77 -20.33 27.68
CA LEU A 16 24.00 -19.55 27.52
C LEU A 16 24.50 -18.92 28.83
N ILE A 17 23.59 -18.62 29.75
CA ILE A 17 23.90 -17.98 31.03
C ILE A 17 24.30 -19.01 32.09
N SER A 18 23.72 -20.21 32.04
CA SER A 18 24.15 -21.32 32.91
C SER A 18 25.61 -21.74 32.65
N GLU A 19 26.14 -21.42 31.47
CA GLU A 19 27.51 -21.72 31.05
C GLU A 19 28.53 -20.61 31.42
N LYS A 20 28.08 -19.43 31.91
CA LYS A 20 28.96 -18.32 32.34
C LYS A 20 28.77 -18.01 33.84
N THR A 21 29.58 -18.64 34.67
CA THR A 21 29.50 -18.62 36.15
C THR A 21 29.60 -17.22 36.78
N ASP A 22 30.28 -16.27 36.13
CA ASP A 22 30.54 -14.94 36.71
C ASP A 22 29.43 -13.89 36.45
N LEU A 23 28.45 -14.22 35.61
CA LEU A 23 27.29 -13.36 35.27
C LEU A 23 25.95 -14.01 35.61
N GLY A 24 25.96 -15.28 36.03
CA GLY A 24 24.80 -16.17 36.08
C GLY A 24 23.62 -15.66 36.91
N ALA A 25 23.85 -15.25 38.16
CA ALA A 25 22.76 -14.88 39.07
C ALA A 25 22.09 -13.54 38.72
N VAL A 26 22.88 -12.53 38.38
CA VAL A 26 22.37 -11.17 38.04
C VAL A 26 21.70 -11.18 36.67
N ALA A 27 22.28 -11.87 35.69
CA ALA A 27 21.69 -12.01 34.36
C ALA A 27 20.40 -12.84 34.40
N ALA A 28 20.38 -13.96 35.14
CA ALA A 28 19.18 -14.77 35.29
C ALA A 28 18.03 -14.02 36.00
N ALA A 29 18.34 -13.23 37.03
CA ALA A 29 17.35 -12.40 37.71
C ALA A 29 16.75 -11.34 36.76
N LYS A 30 17.60 -10.67 35.98
CA LYS A 30 17.15 -9.63 35.04
C LYS A 30 16.33 -10.20 33.88
N ILE A 31 16.68 -11.39 33.39
CA ILE A 31 15.89 -12.10 32.37
C ILE A 31 14.56 -12.58 32.93
N LYS A 32 14.54 -13.13 34.15
CA LYS A 32 13.28 -13.54 34.79
C LYS A 32 12.36 -12.33 34.99
N GLN A 33 12.91 -11.18 35.38
CA GLN A 33 12.17 -9.93 35.48
C GLN A 33 11.62 -9.49 34.11
N LEU A 34 12.48 -9.36 33.09
CA LEU A 34 12.08 -8.99 31.74
C LEU A 34 11.05 -9.96 31.13
N THR A 35 11.20 -11.27 31.38
CA THR A 35 10.25 -12.29 30.94
C THR A 35 8.89 -12.15 31.64
N THR A 36 8.88 -11.78 32.92
CA THR A 36 7.65 -11.55 33.67
C THR A 36 6.94 -10.28 33.19
N GLU A 37 7.70 -9.19 32.99
CA GLU A 37 7.22 -7.94 32.41
C GLU A 37 6.62 -8.18 31.01
N LEU A 38 7.34 -8.87 30.12
CA LEU A 38 6.86 -9.24 28.78
C LEU A 38 5.59 -10.10 28.80
N LYS A 39 5.49 -11.09 29.71
CA LYS A 39 4.29 -11.92 29.86
C LYS A 39 3.09 -11.12 30.36
N SER A 40 3.31 -10.19 31.30
CA SER A 40 2.25 -9.33 31.82
C SER A 40 1.73 -8.34 30.79
N ASP A 41 2.60 -7.86 29.90
CA ASP A 41 2.23 -6.92 28.85
C ASP A 41 1.46 -7.62 27.72
N ALA A 42 1.82 -8.87 27.42
CA ALA A 42 1.08 -9.72 26.49
C ALA A 42 -0.32 -10.14 26.99
N SER A 43 -0.58 -10.09 28.31
CA SER A 43 -1.89 -10.40 28.89
C SER A 43 -2.81 -9.20 29.05
N LYS A 44 -2.32 -7.97 28.82
CA LYS A 44 -3.18 -6.78 28.89
C LYS A 44 -4.14 -6.76 27.70
N PRO A 45 -5.44 -6.44 27.92
CA PRO A 45 -6.36 -6.22 26.81
C PRO A 45 -5.86 -5.05 25.96
N PHE A 46 -6.01 -5.17 24.64
CA PHE A 46 -5.63 -4.09 23.71
C PHE A 46 -6.41 -2.81 24.04
N ASN A 47 -5.67 -1.73 24.28
CA ASN A 47 -6.23 -0.40 24.50
C ASN A 47 -5.96 0.49 23.27
N PRO A 48 -6.98 0.82 22.46
CA PRO A 48 -6.80 1.60 21.24
C PRO A 48 -6.28 3.01 21.52
N ASP A 49 -6.76 3.66 22.57
CA ASP A 49 -6.38 5.04 22.90
C ASP A 49 -4.94 5.12 23.37
N GLU A 50 -4.50 4.14 24.16
CA GLU A 50 -3.11 4.00 24.58
C GLU A 50 -2.19 3.73 23.38
N ARG A 51 -2.61 2.85 22.45
CA ARG A 51 -1.83 2.58 21.23
C ARG A 51 -1.67 3.82 20.35
N ILE A 52 -2.70 4.67 20.23
CA ILE A 52 -2.63 5.92 19.47
C ILE A 52 -1.66 6.89 20.15
N ARG A 53 -1.80 7.10 21.47
CA ARG A 53 -0.94 8.02 22.24
C ARG A 53 0.53 7.60 22.19
N THR A 54 0.82 6.37 22.60
CA THR A 54 2.20 5.84 22.63
C THR A 54 2.83 5.79 21.24
N GLY A 55 2.02 5.51 20.20
CA GLY A 55 2.47 5.57 18.81
C GLY A 55 2.87 6.97 18.36
N PHE A 56 2.09 7.99 18.72
CA PHE A 56 2.43 9.38 18.42
C PHE A 56 3.64 9.85 19.23
N ASP A 57 3.73 9.48 20.50
CA ASP A 57 4.90 9.81 21.35
C ASP A 57 6.18 9.23 20.75
N HIS A 58 6.14 7.99 20.25
CA HIS A 58 7.25 7.39 19.53
C HIS A 58 7.61 8.20 18.26
N PHE A 59 6.64 8.53 17.40
CA PHE A 59 6.88 9.37 16.23
C PHE A 59 7.51 10.73 16.62
N LYS A 60 6.97 11.37 17.65
CA LYS A 60 7.44 12.68 18.12
C LYS A 60 8.90 12.62 18.56
N ASN A 61 9.26 11.64 19.40
CA ASN A 61 10.58 11.55 20.00
C ASN A 61 11.63 10.97 19.04
N GLU A 62 11.23 10.01 18.20
CA GLU A 62 12.15 9.25 17.35
C GLU A 62 12.27 9.78 15.91
N LYS A 63 11.29 10.57 15.45
CA LYS A 63 11.29 11.11 14.09
C LYS A 63 11.23 12.64 14.09
N PHE A 64 10.19 13.22 14.70
CA PHE A 64 9.95 14.66 14.63
C PHE A 64 11.09 15.48 15.27
N GLN A 65 11.38 15.22 16.55
CA GLN A 65 12.40 15.98 17.30
C GLN A 65 13.83 15.73 16.80
N LYS A 66 14.08 14.56 16.18
CA LYS A 66 15.41 14.22 15.63
C LYS A 66 15.68 14.85 14.27
N ASN A 67 14.67 15.41 13.59
CA ASN A 67 14.81 16.01 12.26
C ASN A 67 14.15 17.41 12.20
N PRO A 68 14.53 18.35 13.08
CA PRO A 68 13.84 19.64 13.20
C PRO A 68 13.87 20.48 11.91
N GLU A 69 14.95 20.40 11.13
CA GLU A 69 15.06 21.09 9.83
C GLU A 69 14.05 20.55 8.83
N LEU A 70 13.96 19.22 8.67
CA LEU A 70 13.00 18.58 7.77
C LEU A 70 11.57 18.99 8.10
N TYR A 71 11.15 18.79 9.36
CA TYR A 71 9.77 19.13 9.77
C TYR A 71 9.52 20.64 9.82
N GLY A 72 10.56 21.45 10.02
CA GLY A 72 10.50 22.90 9.90
C GLY A 72 10.20 23.36 8.47
N GLU A 73 10.81 22.74 7.46
CA GLU A 73 10.49 23.01 6.05
C GLU A 73 9.11 22.47 5.66
N LEU A 74 8.77 21.24 6.07
CA LEU A 74 7.45 20.65 5.79
C LEU A 74 6.28 21.44 6.40
N ALA A 75 6.51 22.16 7.50
CA ALA A 75 5.51 23.04 8.09
C ALA A 75 5.18 24.26 7.22
N LYS A 76 6.09 24.65 6.30
CA LYS A 76 5.87 25.78 5.38
C LYS A 76 5.12 25.37 4.12
N GLY A 77 5.19 24.09 3.73
CA GLY A 77 4.53 23.57 2.55
C GLY A 77 4.99 22.16 2.16
N GLN A 78 4.44 21.65 1.07
CA GLN A 78 4.80 20.35 0.51
C GLN A 78 5.02 20.46 -1.00
N SER A 79 5.95 19.66 -1.52
CA SER A 79 6.23 19.53 -2.97
C SER A 79 6.59 18.08 -3.33
N PRO A 80 5.67 17.12 -3.09
CA PRO A 80 5.93 15.71 -3.36
C PRO A 80 6.17 15.47 -4.86
N LYS A 81 7.02 14.49 -5.16
CA LYS A 81 7.33 14.10 -6.55
C LYS A 81 6.43 12.98 -7.06
N PHE A 82 5.75 12.29 -6.15
CA PHE A 82 4.90 11.14 -6.45
C PHE A 82 3.46 11.38 -5.99
N LEU A 83 2.51 11.05 -6.85
CA LEU A 83 1.16 10.64 -6.45
C LEU A 83 1.12 9.12 -6.43
N VAL A 84 0.74 8.52 -5.30
CA VAL A 84 0.69 7.06 -5.14
C VAL A 84 -0.74 6.61 -4.86
N PHE A 85 -1.26 5.71 -5.71
CA PHE A 85 -2.45 4.92 -5.42
C PHE A 85 -2.03 3.57 -4.84
N ALA A 86 -2.44 3.30 -3.61
CA ALA A 86 -2.19 2.03 -2.93
C ALA A 86 -3.46 1.49 -2.28
N CYS A 87 -3.49 0.19 -1.97
CA CYS A 87 -4.67 -0.41 -1.37
C CYS A 87 -4.78 0.01 0.10
N SER A 88 -6.01 0.09 0.63
CA SER A 88 -6.27 0.31 2.07
C SER A 88 -5.86 -0.88 2.96
N ASP A 89 -5.46 -2.01 2.37
CA ASP A 89 -4.96 -3.19 3.09
C ASP A 89 -3.85 -2.82 4.09
N SER A 90 -3.99 -3.26 5.34
CA SER A 90 -3.12 -2.85 6.45
C SER A 90 -1.67 -3.33 6.30
N ARG A 91 -1.38 -4.26 5.39
CA ARG A 91 -0.06 -4.86 5.18
C ARG A 91 0.82 -4.12 4.16
N VAL A 92 0.24 -3.20 3.40
CA VAL A 92 0.89 -2.63 2.19
C VAL A 92 0.98 -1.10 2.23
N CYS A 93 1.27 -0.54 3.42
CA CYS A 93 1.46 0.89 3.57
C CYS A 93 2.60 1.38 2.65
N PRO A 94 2.35 2.24 1.63
CA PRO A 94 3.36 2.62 0.64
C PRO A 94 4.58 3.30 1.27
N SER A 95 4.37 4.11 2.33
CA SER A 95 5.48 4.72 3.07
C SER A 95 6.41 3.70 3.72
N HIS A 96 5.91 2.52 4.08
CA HIS A 96 6.74 1.46 4.65
C HIS A 96 7.43 0.64 3.57
N ILE A 97 6.69 0.20 2.55
CA ILE A 97 7.22 -0.74 1.55
C ILE A 97 8.19 -0.09 0.54
N LEU A 98 8.12 1.22 0.36
CA LEU A 98 8.99 1.99 -0.53
C LEU A 98 9.88 3.01 0.21
N ASP A 99 9.86 2.99 1.55
CA ASP A 99 10.63 3.91 2.41
C ASP A 99 10.42 5.41 2.08
N PHE A 100 9.20 5.79 1.68
CA PHE A 100 8.90 7.20 1.47
C PHE A 100 8.97 7.97 2.79
N GLN A 101 9.77 9.04 2.78
CA GLN A 101 9.85 10.01 3.84
C GLN A 101 8.68 11.01 3.78
N PRO A 102 8.37 11.70 4.89
CA PRO A 102 7.36 12.74 4.90
C PRO A 102 7.66 13.82 3.85
N GLY A 103 6.67 14.11 3.00
CA GLY A 103 6.78 15.10 1.93
C GLY A 103 7.17 14.54 0.56
N GLU A 104 7.56 13.26 0.45
CA GLU A 104 7.97 12.69 -0.86
C GLU A 104 6.80 12.24 -1.73
N ALA A 105 5.76 11.67 -1.11
CA ALA A 105 4.60 11.12 -1.81
C ALA A 105 3.28 11.68 -1.28
N PHE A 106 2.43 12.14 -2.19
CA PHE A 106 1.02 12.40 -1.95
C PHE A 106 0.24 11.10 -2.18
N VAL A 107 -0.44 10.57 -1.15
CA VAL A 107 -0.94 9.19 -1.17
C VAL A 107 -2.46 9.14 -1.16
N VAL A 108 -3.03 8.35 -2.06
CA VAL A 108 -4.44 7.95 -2.08
C VAL A 108 -4.53 6.47 -1.74
N ARG A 109 -5.36 6.12 -0.75
CA ARG A 109 -5.63 4.73 -0.38
C ARG A 109 -7.11 4.40 -0.49
N ASN A 110 -7.43 3.36 -1.24
CA ASN A 110 -8.79 2.87 -1.41
C ASN A 110 -8.81 1.34 -1.59
N ILE A 111 -10.01 0.77 -1.75
CA ILE A 111 -10.16 -0.68 -1.89
C ILE A 111 -9.60 -1.09 -3.25
N ALA A 112 -8.62 -2.00 -3.23
CA ALA A 112 -7.92 -2.52 -4.40
C ALA A 112 -7.23 -1.45 -5.27
N ASN A 113 -6.75 -0.35 -4.67
CA ASN A 113 -5.89 0.66 -5.32
C ASN A 113 -6.42 1.14 -6.69
N MET A 114 -7.74 1.19 -6.85
CA MET A 114 -8.37 1.44 -8.14
C MET A 114 -8.38 2.92 -8.45
N VAL A 115 -8.14 3.24 -9.71
CA VAL A 115 -8.38 4.57 -10.27
C VAL A 115 -9.59 4.48 -11.18
N PRO A 116 -10.75 5.06 -10.80
CA PRO A 116 -11.89 5.18 -11.70
C PRO A 116 -11.62 6.15 -12.86
N PRO A 117 -12.34 6.00 -13.99
CA PRO A 117 -12.32 6.99 -15.07
C PRO A 117 -12.85 8.34 -14.59
N TYR A 118 -12.56 9.38 -15.38
CA TYR A 118 -13.02 10.75 -15.13
C TYR A 118 -14.55 10.83 -15.06
N ASP A 119 -15.07 11.11 -13.86
CA ASP A 119 -16.49 11.37 -13.63
C ASP A 119 -16.63 12.35 -12.46
N LYS A 120 -17.17 13.54 -12.72
CA LYS A 120 -17.33 14.60 -11.72
C LYS A 120 -18.37 14.28 -10.65
N THR A 121 -19.30 13.37 -10.94
CA THR A 121 -20.45 13.07 -10.08
C THR A 121 -20.18 11.82 -9.26
N LYS A 122 -19.70 10.75 -9.89
CA LYS A 122 -19.48 9.45 -9.23
C LYS A 122 -18.16 9.37 -8.47
N TYR A 123 -17.11 9.99 -8.99
CA TYR A 123 -15.73 9.75 -8.54
C TYR A 123 -15.00 11.05 -8.18
N SER A 124 -15.74 12.04 -7.66
CA SER A 124 -15.19 13.35 -7.27
C SER A 124 -14.03 13.26 -6.29
N GLY A 125 -14.04 12.29 -5.36
CA GLY A 125 -12.93 12.06 -4.43
C GLY A 125 -11.61 11.70 -5.13
N THR A 126 -11.65 10.74 -6.06
CA THR A 126 -10.46 10.39 -6.87
C THR A 126 -10.06 11.55 -7.77
N GLY A 127 -11.02 12.15 -8.48
CA GLY A 127 -10.74 13.25 -9.39
C GLY A 127 -10.09 14.45 -8.70
N ALA A 128 -10.58 14.84 -7.52
CA ALA A 128 -10.00 15.92 -6.73
C ALA A 128 -8.57 15.61 -6.28
N ALA A 129 -8.27 14.38 -5.87
CA ALA A 129 -6.92 13.99 -5.46
C ALA A 129 -5.92 14.04 -6.64
N ILE A 130 -6.31 13.57 -7.81
CA ILE A 130 -5.46 13.60 -9.01
C ILE A 130 -5.29 15.06 -9.48
N GLU A 131 -6.38 15.83 -9.55
CA GLU A 131 -6.35 17.26 -9.92
C GLU A 131 -5.42 18.05 -9.00
N TYR A 132 -5.53 17.87 -7.69
CA TYR A 132 -4.69 18.54 -6.71
C TYR A 132 -3.21 18.17 -6.88
N ALA A 133 -2.91 16.87 -6.97
CA ALA A 133 -1.53 16.41 -7.12
C ALA A 133 -0.88 16.93 -8.41
N VAL A 134 -1.59 16.86 -9.55
CA VAL A 134 -1.05 17.20 -10.86
C VAL A 134 -1.03 18.71 -11.09
N LEU A 135 -2.13 19.40 -10.84
CA LEU A 135 -2.26 20.82 -11.17
C LEU A 135 -1.74 21.75 -10.07
N HIS A 136 -1.79 21.34 -8.80
CA HIS A 136 -1.38 22.20 -7.69
C HIS A 136 -0.02 21.80 -7.11
N LEU A 137 0.18 20.52 -6.78
CA LEU A 137 1.45 20.05 -6.21
C LEU A 137 2.54 19.80 -7.25
N LYS A 138 2.16 19.71 -8.54
CA LYS A 138 3.07 19.47 -9.68
C LYS A 138 3.89 18.19 -9.50
N VAL A 139 3.24 17.10 -9.07
CA VAL A 139 3.88 15.78 -9.03
C VAL A 139 4.39 15.40 -10.42
N GLU A 140 5.50 14.68 -10.46
CA GLU A 140 6.15 14.26 -11.71
C GLU A 140 5.83 12.80 -12.06
N ASN A 141 5.33 12.03 -11.09
CA ASN A 141 5.03 10.62 -11.23
C ASN A 141 3.67 10.29 -10.62
N ILE A 142 2.86 9.50 -11.32
CA ILE A 142 1.73 8.78 -10.74
C ILE A 142 2.04 7.29 -10.75
N VAL A 143 1.99 6.67 -9.58
CA VAL A 143 2.25 5.23 -9.40
C VAL A 143 1.01 4.54 -8.86
N VAL A 144 0.51 3.52 -9.55
CA VAL A 144 -0.58 2.66 -9.09
C VAL A 144 0.01 1.32 -8.64
N ILE A 145 -0.11 1.01 -7.35
CA ILE A 145 0.52 -0.15 -6.72
C ILE A 145 -0.55 -1.19 -6.36
N GLY A 146 -0.62 -2.24 -7.17
CA GLY A 146 -1.33 -3.49 -6.82
C GLY A 146 -0.53 -4.32 -5.83
N HIS A 147 -1.16 -5.36 -5.27
CA HIS A 147 -0.46 -6.23 -4.32
C HIS A 147 -1.02 -7.65 -4.29
N SER A 148 -0.19 -8.60 -3.83
CA SER A 148 -0.57 -10.00 -3.64
C SER A 148 -1.72 -10.17 -2.66
N CYS A 149 -2.57 -11.17 -2.91
CA CYS A 149 -3.68 -11.56 -2.05
C CYS A 149 -4.63 -10.39 -1.71
N CYS A 150 -4.93 -9.56 -2.70
CA CYS A 150 -5.80 -8.42 -2.54
C CYS A 150 -7.26 -8.84 -2.33
N GLY A 151 -7.84 -8.47 -1.18
CA GLY A 151 -9.22 -8.81 -0.84
C GLY A 151 -10.25 -8.22 -1.83
N GLY A 152 -10.03 -6.99 -2.31
CA GLY A 152 -10.92 -6.35 -3.28
C GLY A 152 -10.87 -7.00 -4.66
N ILE A 153 -9.69 -7.43 -5.13
CA ILE A 153 -9.56 -8.17 -6.39
C ILE A 153 -10.18 -9.56 -6.27
N LYS A 154 -9.95 -10.26 -5.15
CA LYS A 154 -10.64 -11.52 -4.86
C LYS A 154 -12.16 -11.34 -4.91
N GLY A 155 -12.66 -10.28 -4.27
CA GLY A 155 -14.07 -9.89 -4.32
C GLY A 155 -14.57 -9.72 -5.75
N LEU A 156 -13.91 -8.88 -6.55
CA LEU A 156 -14.23 -8.69 -7.97
C LEU A 156 -14.30 -10.01 -8.75
N MET A 157 -13.29 -10.88 -8.58
CA MET A 157 -13.21 -12.17 -9.29
C MET A 157 -14.29 -13.17 -8.85
N SER A 158 -14.88 -12.96 -7.66
CA SER A 158 -15.96 -13.79 -7.11
C SER A 158 -17.37 -13.26 -7.44
N ILE A 159 -17.52 -12.06 -8.00
CA ILE A 159 -18.85 -11.53 -8.39
C ILE A 159 -19.46 -12.46 -9.46
N PRO A 160 -20.69 -12.96 -9.26
CA PRO A 160 -21.36 -13.79 -10.25
C PRO A 160 -21.75 -12.97 -11.49
N ASP A 161 -21.84 -13.61 -12.65
CA ASP A 161 -22.20 -12.94 -13.91
C ASP A 161 -23.73 -12.84 -14.11
N ASP A 162 -24.52 -13.16 -13.08
CA ASP A 162 -25.99 -13.17 -13.11
C ASP A 162 -26.64 -11.81 -12.77
N GLY A 163 -25.83 -10.79 -12.51
CA GLY A 163 -26.28 -9.44 -12.17
C GLY A 163 -26.75 -9.26 -10.73
N THR A 164 -26.62 -10.27 -9.88
CA THR A 164 -26.92 -10.14 -8.45
C THR A 164 -25.82 -9.40 -7.71
N THR A 165 -26.21 -8.68 -6.65
CA THR A 165 -25.28 -7.92 -5.78
C THR A 165 -25.53 -8.32 -4.34
N ALA A 166 -24.46 -8.65 -3.62
CA ALA A 166 -24.47 -9.02 -2.21
C ALA A 166 -23.97 -7.89 -1.28
N SER A 167 -23.57 -6.74 -1.83
CA SER A 167 -22.98 -5.64 -1.06
C SER A 167 -23.53 -4.27 -1.49
N GLU A 168 -23.64 -3.34 -0.53
CA GLU A 168 -24.17 -1.99 -0.81
C GLU A 168 -23.22 -1.11 -1.63
N PHE A 169 -21.90 -1.27 -1.43
CA PHE A 169 -20.88 -0.41 -2.05
C PHE A 169 -19.74 -1.18 -2.70
N ILE A 170 -19.37 -2.34 -2.15
CA ILE A 170 -18.11 -3.02 -2.48
C ILE A 170 -18.11 -3.46 -3.94
N GLU A 171 -19.15 -4.15 -4.38
CA GLU A 171 -19.26 -4.65 -5.76
C GLU A 171 -19.31 -3.50 -6.76
N ASN A 172 -20.12 -2.47 -6.51
CA ASN A 172 -20.18 -1.29 -7.37
C ASN A 172 -18.82 -0.57 -7.46
N TRP A 173 -18.03 -0.55 -6.37
CA TRP A 173 -16.68 0.01 -6.38
C TRP A 173 -15.72 -0.86 -7.20
N VAL A 174 -15.60 -2.15 -6.89
CA VAL A 174 -14.60 -3.02 -7.54
C VAL A 174 -14.91 -3.27 -9.02
N GLN A 175 -16.16 -3.05 -9.44
CA GLN A 175 -16.56 -3.09 -10.84
C GLN A 175 -15.83 -2.08 -11.74
N ILE A 176 -15.16 -1.05 -11.18
CA ILE A 176 -14.23 -0.18 -11.94
C ILE A 176 -13.23 -1.02 -12.76
N CYS A 177 -12.76 -2.15 -12.21
CA CYS A 177 -11.81 -3.04 -12.87
C CYS A 177 -12.46 -4.28 -13.51
N THR A 178 -13.76 -4.26 -13.80
CA THR A 178 -14.42 -5.33 -14.58
C THR A 178 -13.68 -5.67 -15.89
N PRO A 179 -13.13 -4.70 -16.65
CA PRO A 179 -12.31 -5.03 -17.83
C PRO A 179 -11.13 -5.96 -17.53
N ALA A 180 -10.50 -5.83 -16.36
CA ALA A 180 -9.41 -6.72 -15.93
C ALA A 180 -9.93 -8.13 -15.64
N LYS A 181 -11.07 -8.25 -14.92
CA LYS A 181 -11.75 -9.54 -14.69
C LYS A 181 -12.06 -10.23 -16.02
N SER A 182 -12.67 -9.51 -16.97
CA SER A 182 -13.04 -10.06 -18.28
C SER A 182 -11.82 -10.56 -19.04
N LYS A 183 -10.75 -9.77 -19.14
CA LYS A 183 -9.52 -10.17 -19.82
C LYS A 183 -8.90 -11.42 -19.20
N VAL A 184 -8.78 -11.46 -17.87
CA VAL A 184 -8.21 -12.62 -17.16
C VAL A 184 -9.08 -13.87 -17.31
N LYS A 185 -10.42 -13.74 -17.29
CA LYS A 185 -11.32 -14.87 -17.56
C LYS A 185 -11.15 -15.42 -18.98
N THR A 186 -10.89 -14.55 -19.96
CA THR A 186 -10.63 -14.98 -21.35
C THR A 186 -9.25 -15.62 -21.52
N GLU A 187 -8.18 -14.99 -21.00
CA GLU A 187 -6.79 -15.40 -21.25
C GLU A 187 -6.29 -16.50 -20.30
N ALA A 188 -6.83 -16.54 -19.08
CA ALA A 188 -6.36 -17.39 -17.99
C ALA A 188 -7.51 -18.13 -17.27
N GLY A 189 -8.66 -18.29 -17.94
CA GLY A 189 -9.86 -18.89 -17.35
C GLY A 189 -9.71 -20.35 -16.91
N THR A 190 -8.72 -21.06 -17.43
CA THR A 190 -8.41 -22.46 -17.06
C THR A 190 -7.46 -22.58 -15.86
N LEU A 191 -6.85 -21.48 -15.41
CA LEU A 191 -5.96 -21.49 -14.24
C LEU A 191 -6.75 -21.61 -12.94
N GLU A 192 -6.07 -21.99 -11.88
CA GLU A 192 -6.67 -22.02 -10.54
C GLU A 192 -7.13 -20.61 -10.12
N PHE A 193 -8.18 -20.54 -9.29
CA PHE A 193 -8.78 -19.26 -8.92
C PHE A 193 -7.78 -18.28 -8.27
N SER A 194 -6.81 -18.79 -7.50
CA SER A 194 -5.74 -17.98 -6.90
C SER A 194 -4.78 -17.39 -7.94
N GLU A 195 -4.49 -18.12 -9.01
CA GLU A 195 -3.67 -17.65 -10.13
C GLU A 195 -4.44 -16.63 -10.96
N GLN A 196 -5.74 -16.85 -11.20
CA GLN A 196 -6.62 -15.85 -11.81
C GLN A 196 -6.63 -14.55 -11.00
N CYS A 197 -6.72 -14.63 -9.66
CA CYS A 197 -6.63 -13.44 -8.81
C CYS A 197 -5.28 -12.74 -8.96
N THR A 198 -4.17 -13.48 -8.98
CA THR A 198 -2.82 -12.91 -9.15
C THR A 198 -2.68 -12.17 -10.48
N ASN A 199 -3.21 -12.74 -11.57
CA ASN A 199 -3.20 -12.08 -12.87
C ASN A 199 -4.11 -10.84 -12.87
N CYS A 200 -5.27 -10.92 -12.22
CA CYS A 200 -6.21 -9.80 -12.12
C CYS A 200 -5.67 -8.65 -11.26
N GLU A 201 -4.86 -8.93 -10.22
CA GLU A 201 -4.21 -7.89 -9.44
C GLU A 201 -3.30 -7.00 -10.30
N LYS A 202 -2.54 -7.60 -11.24
CA LYS A 202 -1.68 -6.85 -12.17
C LYS A 202 -2.50 -6.17 -13.27
N GLU A 203 -3.51 -6.86 -13.82
CA GLU A 203 -4.32 -6.28 -14.88
C GLU A 203 -5.22 -5.13 -14.38
N ALA A 204 -5.70 -5.18 -13.15
CA ALA A 204 -6.44 -4.08 -12.53
C ALA A 204 -5.58 -2.81 -12.36
N VAL A 205 -4.27 -2.97 -12.12
CA VAL A 205 -3.31 -1.86 -12.17
C VAL A 205 -3.26 -1.28 -13.59
N ASN A 206 -3.18 -2.12 -14.63
CA ASN A 206 -3.18 -1.65 -16.02
C ASN A 206 -4.47 -0.89 -16.37
N VAL A 207 -5.63 -1.39 -15.97
CA VAL A 207 -6.92 -0.70 -16.15
C VAL A 207 -6.92 0.65 -15.44
N SER A 208 -6.44 0.70 -14.20
CA SER A 208 -6.36 1.94 -13.43
C SER A 208 -5.39 2.97 -14.04
N VAL A 209 -4.24 2.51 -14.54
CA VAL A 209 -3.29 3.36 -15.26
C VAL A 209 -3.88 3.85 -16.59
N GLY A 210 -4.66 3.02 -17.28
CA GLY A 210 -5.45 3.45 -18.45
C GLY A 210 -6.51 4.49 -18.10
N ASN A 211 -7.21 4.32 -16.98
CA ASN A 211 -8.22 5.27 -16.50
C ASN A 211 -7.62 6.64 -16.15
N LEU A 212 -6.37 6.71 -15.67
CA LEU A 212 -5.66 7.98 -15.47
C LEU A 212 -5.60 8.81 -16.76
N LEU A 213 -5.49 8.18 -17.92
CA LEU A 213 -5.52 8.87 -19.21
C LEU A 213 -6.90 9.39 -19.59
N THR A 214 -7.96 9.13 -18.84
CA THR A 214 -9.27 9.78 -19.07
C THR A 214 -9.33 11.19 -18.49
N TYR A 215 -8.41 11.56 -17.59
CA TYR A 215 -8.28 12.89 -17.00
C TYR A 215 -7.49 13.80 -17.96
N PRO A 216 -8.08 14.91 -18.46
CA PRO A 216 -7.42 15.75 -19.47
C PRO A 216 -6.04 16.25 -19.04
N PHE A 217 -5.93 16.79 -17.82
CA PHE A 217 -4.67 17.31 -17.28
C PHE A 217 -3.59 16.24 -17.03
N VAL A 218 -3.98 14.97 -16.83
CA VAL A 218 -3.02 13.87 -16.77
C VAL A 218 -2.49 13.58 -18.17
N ARG A 219 -3.39 13.47 -19.16
CA ARG A 219 -3.02 13.26 -20.56
C ARG A 219 -2.07 14.36 -21.04
N ASP A 220 -2.38 15.62 -20.75
CA ASP A 220 -1.55 16.77 -21.12
C ASP A 220 -0.17 16.69 -20.46
N GLY A 221 -0.10 16.31 -19.18
CA GLY A 221 1.16 16.12 -18.47
C GLY A 221 2.04 15.01 -19.09
N VAL A 222 1.43 13.90 -19.51
CA VAL A 222 2.12 12.80 -20.19
C VAL A 222 2.63 13.23 -21.56
N VAL A 223 1.79 13.88 -22.38
CA VAL A 223 2.14 14.40 -23.72
C VAL A 223 3.31 15.38 -23.61
N ASN A 224 3.27 16.28 -22.63
CA ASN A 224 4.31 17.28 -22.40
C ASN A 224 5.54 16.75 -21.66
N LYS A 225 5.58 15.45 -21.34
CA LYS A 225 6.68 14.79 -20.59
C LYS A 225 6.95 15.43 -19.22
N THR A 226 5.95 16.05 -18.62
CA THR A 226 6.02 16.58 -17.24
C THR A 226 5.46 15.60 -16.21
N LEU A 227 4.84 14.51 -16.67
CA LEU A 227 4.20 13.51 -15.82
C LEU A 227 4.44 12.10 -16.39
N ALA A 228 4.92 11.18 -15.55
CA ALA A 228 5.07 9.77 -15.89
C ALA A 228 4.02 8.91 -15.18
N LEU A 229 3.49 7.90 -15.87
CA LEU A 229 2.54 6.93 -15.30
C LEU A 229 3.21 5.56 -15.15
N LYS A 230 3.12 4.99 -13.95
CA LYS A 230 3.75 3.71 -13.60
C LYS A 230 2.75 2.76 -12.96
N GLY A 231 2.79 1.50 -13.38
CA GLY A 231 2.14 0.39 -12.70
C GLY A 231 3.14 -0.35 -11.83
N ALA A 232 2.71 -0.85 -10.68
CA ALA A 232 3.54 -1.69 -9.83
C ALA A 232 2.72 -2.81 -9.17
N HIS A 233 3.40 -3.88 -8.77
CA HIS A 233 2.82 -4.96 -7.98
C HIS A 233 3.76 -5.36 -6.85
N TYR A 234 3.28 -5.25 -5.61
CA TYR A 234 3.99 -5.70 -4.42
C TYR A 234 3.50 -7.09 -3.98
N ASN A 235 4.37 -8.09 -4.05
CA ASN A 235 4.10 -9.42 -3.54
C ASN A 235 4.68 -9.59 -2.14
N PHE A 236 3.86 -9.36 -1.10
CA PHE A 236 4.30 -9.56 0.29
C PHE A 236 4.46 -11.03 0.69
N VAL A 237 3.93 -11.98 -0.10
CA VAL A 237 4.13 -13.41 0.17
C VAL A 237 5.56 -13.82 -0.19
N LYS A 238 6.09 -13.28 -1.29
CA LYS A 238 7.44 -13.57 -1.79
C LYS A 238 8.48 -12.49 -1.48
N GLY A 239 8.04 -11.33 -1.00
CA GLY A 239 8.90 -10.17 -0.75
C GLY A 239 9.44 -9.52 -2.04
N THR A 240 8.70 -9.56 -3.15
CA THR A 240 9.13 -9.01 -4.44
C THR A 240 8.32 -7.79 -4.84
N PHE A 241 8.92 -6.88 -5.60
CA PHE A 241 8.27 -5.68 -6.12
C PHE A 241 8.54 -5.56 -7.62
N GLU A 242 7.48 -5.54 -8.43
CA GLU A 242 7.55 -5.35 -9.87
C GLU A 242 7.10 -3.93 -10.21
N LEU A 243 7.81 -3.26 -11.13
CA LEU A 243 7.51 -1.89 -11.59
C LEU A 243 7.58 -1.86 -13.11
N TRP A 244 6.61 -1.24 -13.75
CA TRP A 244 6.58 -1.06 -15.20
C TRP A 244 6.04 0.32 -15.58
N ASP A 245 6.52 0.82 -16.71
CA ASP A 245 6.02 2.04 -17.33
C ASP A 245 4.86 1.70 -18.27
N LEU A 246 3.87 2.60 -18.36
CA LEU A 246 2.93 2.54 -19.47
C LEU A 246 3.60 3.13 -20.71
N ASP A 247 3.86 2.30 -21.73
CA ASP A 247 4.46 2.72 -23.00
C ASP A 247 3.40 3.44 -23.86
N PHE A 248 3.10 4.70 -23.53
CA PHE A 248 2.14 5.54 -24.26
C PHE A 248 2.79 6.10 -25.54
N LYS A 249 2.61 5.40 -26.65
CA LYS A 249 3.04 5.86 -27.98
C LYS A 249 1.93 6.67 -28.63
N ILE A 250 2.11 7.99 -28.73
CA ILE A 250 1.27 8.84 -29.57
C ILE A 250 1.67 8.58 -31.01
N SER A 251 0.81 7.92 -31.79
CA SER A 251 0.93 7.92 -33.23
C SER A 251 0.39 9.24 -33.76
N ASN A 252 1.24 10.04 -34.39
CA ASN A 252 0.75 11.19 -35.17
C ASN A 252 -0.04 10.62 -36.35
N SER A 253 -1.34 10.92 -36.42
CA SER A 253 -2.11 10.69 -37.63
C SER A 253 -1.53 11.58 -38.73
N VAL A 254 -1.01 10.96 -39.79
CA VAL A 254 -0.65 11.67 -41.02
C VAL A 254 -1.92 12.34 -41.54
N SER A 255 -1.94 13.67 -41.51
CA SER A 255 -2.98 14.43 -42.20
C SER A 255 -2.61 14.45 -43.67
N VAL A 256 -3.49 13.89 -44.52
CA VAL A 256 -3.44 14.03 -45.98
C VAL A 256 -4.30 15.23 -46.36
#